data_AF-A0A173VVJ1-F1
#
_entry.id   AF-A0A173VVJ1-F1
#
_cell.length_a   1.000
_cell.length_b   1.000
_cell.length_c   1.000
_cell.angle_alpha   90.00
_cell.angle_beta   90.00
_cell.angle_gamma   90.00
#
_symmetry.space_group_name_H-M   'P 1'
#
loop_
_entity.id
_entity.type
_entity.pdbx_description
1 polymer ?
#
loop_
_entity_poly.entity_id
_entity_poly.type
_entity_poly.pdbx_seq_one_letter_code
_entity_poly.pdbx_strand_id
1 'polypeptide(L)'
;MLMTFDESINACKNIDDWKFVTSFSVGGFEWTGFSKENPNKLIIISSQKTTILDCDNGKLENCIVDYDEEELIAFCDKLPSEAILIAGQYGGKFPEVTNHGEQIIIQETTQYIRTVTFISNQNKKTKIFESYGLYICGFSYNGDYFMIADDGGIIVLKRCC
;
A
#
# COMPACT_ATOMS: atom_id res chain seq x y z
N MET A 1 16.28 -16.61 1.98
CA MET A 1 16.98 -15.46 2.61
C MET A 1 15.94 -14.37 2.59
N LEU A 2 15.60 -13.82 3.75
CA LEU A 2 14.56 -12.79 3.84
C LEU A 2 14.99 -11.55 3.05
N MET A 3 14.03 -10.88 2.43
CA MET A 3 14.28 -9.65 1.69
C MET A 3 14.41 -8.47 2.65
N THR A 4 15.45 -7.67 2.44
CA THR A 4 15.58 -6.32 2.99
C THR A 4 14.60 -5.35 2.32
N PHE A 5 14.35 -4.20 2.96
CA PHE A 5 13.49 -3.17 2.38
C PHE A 5 14.02 -2.65 1.02
N ASP A 6 15.34 -2.50 0.88
CA ASP A 6 15.97 -2.10 -0.39
C ASP A 6 15.80 -3.16 -1.49
N GLU A 7 15.87 -4.45 -1.14
CA GLU A 7 15.59 -5.55 -2.07
C GLU A 7 14.12 -5.55 -2.51
N SER A 8 13.18 -5.26 -1.61
CA SER A 8 11.76 -5.08 -1.94
C SER A 8 11.55 -3.88 -2.89
N ILE A 9 12.20 -2.74 -2.64
CA ILE A 9 12.17 -1.58 -3.56
C ILE A 9 12.70 -1.98 -4.95
N ASN A 10 13.84 -2.68 -5.00
CA ASN A 10 14.44 -3.09 -6.26
C ASN A 10 13.57 -4.11 -7.01
N ALA A 11 12.92 -5.04 -6.30
CA ALA A 11 11.96 -5.97 -6.90
C ALA A 11 10.75 -5.21 -7.49
N CYS A 12 10.19 -4.26 -6.75
CA CYS A 12 9.07 -3.43 -7.20
C CYS A 12 9.42 -2.58 -8.45
N LYS A 13 10.64 -2.05 -8.54
CA LYS A 13 11.12 -1.31 -9.72
C LYS A 13 11.21 -2.14 -11.00
N ASN A 14 11.22 -3.47 -10.88
CA ASN A 14 11.33 -4.41 -11.99
C ASN A 14 9.97 -5.00 -12.42
N ILE A 15 8.86 -4.47 -11.92
CA ILE A 15 7.52 -4.83 -12.39
C ILE A 15 7.28 -4.08 -13.71
N ASP A 16 6.98 -4.83 -14.76
CA ASP A 16 6.68 -4.27 -16.09
C ASP A 16 5.39 -3.46 -16.03
N ASP A 17 5.30 -2.35 -16.78
CA ASP A 17 4.15 -1.44 -16.83
C ASP A 17 3.81 -0.73 -15.51
N TRP A 18 4.70 -0.80 -14.52
CA TRP A 18 4.59 -0.08 -13.25
C TRP A 18 5.84 0.76 -12.99
N LYS A 19 5.61 1.98 -12.51
CA LYS A 19 6.65 2.93 -12.14
C LYS A 19 6.71 3.07 -10.63
N PHE A 20 7.93 2.96 -10.09
CA PHE A 20 8.22 3.37 -8.72
C PHE A 20 7.99 4.88 -8.55
N VAL A 21 7.14 5.24 -7.59
CA VAL A 21 6.82 6.64 -7.28
C VAL A 21 7.70 7.12 -6.13
N THR A 22 7.59 6.45 -4.98
CA THR A 22 8.28 6.86 -3.76
C THR A 22 8.40 5.69 -2.77
N SER A 23 9.31 5.85 -1.82
CA SER A 23 9.39 5.03 -0.62
C SER A 23 9.86 5.86 0.56
N PHE A 24 9.30 5.62 1.73
CA PHE A 24 9.67 6.34 2.95
C PHE A 24 9.29 5.53 4.20
N SER A 25 10.03 5.73 5.28
CA SER A 25 9.72 5.12 6.57
C SER A 25 8.57 5.82 7.28
N VAL A 26 7.75 5.06 7.98
CA VAL A 26 6.63 5.56 8.79
C VAL A 26 6.78 5.03 10.21
N GLY A 27 7.17 5.90 11.13
CA GLY A 27 7.27 5.55 12.55
C GLY A 27 5.88 5.33 13.15
N GLY A 28 5.66 4.14 13.71
CA GLY A 28 4.40 3.77 14.36
C GLY A 28 3.23 3.71 13.38
N PHE A 29 3.41 3.09 12.22
CA PHE A 29 2.34 2.85 11.25
C PHE A 29 1.19 2.08 11.89
N GLU A 30 -0.05 2.56 11.68
CA GLU A 30 -1.26 1.93 12.20
C GLU A 30 -2.19 1.54 11.06
N TRP A 31 -2.55 2.52 10.22
CA TRP A 31 -3.55 2.36 9.18
C TRP A 31 -3.23 3.15 7.92
N THR A 32 -3.80 2.75 6.80
CA THR A 32 -3.75 3.49 5.54
C THR A 32 -5.00 3.24 4.70
N GLY A 33 -5.34 4.15 3.79
CA GLY A 33 -6.56 4.03 2.99
C GLY A 33 -6.45 4.81 1.68
N PHE A 34 -6.83 4.18 0.57
CA PHE A 34 -6.97 4.87 -0.71
C PHE A 34 -8.30 5.61 -0.74
N SER A 35 -8.26 6.84 -1.24
CA SER A 35 -9.48 7.55 -1.63
C SER A 35 -10.16 6.84 -2.80
N LYS A 36 -11.49 6.75 -2.78
CA LYS A 36 -12.29 6.24 -3.90
C LYS A 36 -12.60 7.36 -4.89
N GLU A 37 -12.82 8.58 -4.40
CA GLU A 37 -13.15 9.73 -5.25
C GLU A 37 -11.91 10.34 -5.93
N ASN A 38 -10.74 10.25 -5.28
CA ASN A 38 -9.44 10.73 -5.75
C ASN A 38 -8.40 9.60 -5.65
N PRO A 39 -8.43 8.58 -6.53
CA PRO A 39 -7.65 7.35 -6.37
C PRO A 39 -6.13 7.52 -6.28
N ASN A 40 -5.61 8.68 -6.69
CA ASN A 40 -4.21 9.06 -6.52
C ASN A 40 -3.85 9.52 -5.11
N LYS A 41 -4.79 9.56 -4.17
CA LYS A 41 -4.56 9.96 -2.78
C LYS A 41 -4.62 8.75 -1.85
N LEU A 42 -3.61 8.65 -0.98
CA LEU A 42 -3.49 7.62 0.05
C LEU A 42 -3.31 8.31 1.40
N ILE A 43 -4.23 8.10 2.34
CA ILE A 43 -4.04 8.56 3.72
C ILE A 43 -3.18 7.56 4.49
N ILE A 44 -2.35 8.05 5.39
CA ILE A 44 -1.45 7.27 6.23
C ILE A 44 -1.64 7.76 7.66
N ILE A 45 -2.03 6.85 8.54
CA ILE A 45 -2.27 7.07 9.96
C ILE A 45 -1.16 6.36 10.73
N SER A 46 -0.51 7.13 11.60
CA SER A 46 0.54 6.65 12.47
C SER A 46 0.36 7.27 13.84
N SER A 47 0.91 6.62 14.88
CA SER A 47 0.86 7.10 16.26
C SER A 47 1.49 8.49 16.46
N GLN A 48 2.28 8.96 15.49
CA GLN A 48 2.96 10.26 15.58
C GLN A 48 2.21 11.36 14.83
N LYS A 49 1.58 11.04 13.70
CA LYS A 49 0.89 12.00 12.83
C LYS A 49 0.09 11.29 11.75
N THR A 50 -0.82 12.03 11.15
CA THR A 50 -1.53 11.62 9.94
C THR A 50 -1.05 12.43 8.74
N THR A 51 -0.91 11.75 7.61
CA THR A 51 -0.45 12.37 6.36
C THR A 51 -1.27 11.88 5.18
N ILE A 52 -1.32 12.69 4.13
CA ILE A 52 -1.87 12.32 2.84
C ILE A 52 -0.73 12.30 1.81
N LEU A 53 -0.63 11.21 1.08
CA LEU A 53 0.31 11.02 -0.01
C LEU A 53 -0.40 11.28 -1.34
N ASP A 54 0.26 12.05 -2.19
CA ASP A 54 -0.05 12.11 -3.62
C ASP A 54 0.76 11.04 -4.36
N CYS A 55 0.10 9.98 -4.81
CA CYS A 55 0.70 8.85 -5.49
C CYS A 55 1.14 9.16 -6.93
N ASP A 56 0.85 10.34 -7.49
CA ASP A 56 1.37 10.72 -8.80
C ASP A 56 2.81 11.24 -8.74
N ASN A 57 3.15 11.92 -7.66
CA ASN A 57 4.41 12.63 -7.51
C ASN A 57 5.18 12.28 -6.23
N GLY A 58 4.61 11.48 -5.34
CA GLY A 58 5.23 11.03 -4.09
C GLY A 58 5.23 12.09 -2.98
N LYS A 59 4.54 13.22 -3.14
CA LYS A 59 4.53 14.30 -2.14
C LYS A 59 3.65 13.93 -0.95
N LEU A 60 4.22 14.08 0.24
CA LEU A 60 3.51 13.94 1.52
C LEU A 60 3.14 15.30 2.08
N GLU A 61 1.92 15.39 2.61
CA GLU A 61 1.44 16.55 3.35
C GLU A 61 0.80 16.09 4.66
N ASN A 62 0.95 16.88 5.74
CA ASN A 62 0.21 16.62 6.97
C ASN A 62 -1.29 16.87 6.73
N CYS A 63 -2.12 16.06 7.37
CA CYS A 63 -3.58 16.20 7.37
C CYS A 63 -4.11 15.99 8.79
N ILE A 64 -5.41 16.10 8.96
CA ILE A 64 -6.13 15.71 10.17
C ILE A 64 -7.05 14.55 9.77
N VAL A 65 -6.96 13.46 10.52
CA VAL A 65 -7.78 12.27 10.29
C VAL A 65 -8.44 11.88 11.60
N ASP A 66 -9.76 11.73 11.55
CA ASP A 66 -10.56 11.08 12.60
C ASP A 66 -10.93 9.69 12.09
N TYR A 67 -10.71 8.63 12.88
CA TYR A 67 -10.85 7.26 12.40
C TYR A 67 -11.46 6.34 13.46
N ASP A 68 -12.18 5.34 12.97
CA ASP A 68 -12.83 4.30 13.76
C ASP A 68 -12.22 2.95 13.38
N GLU A 69 -11.57 2.31 14.35
CA GLU A 69 -10.88 1.02 14.17
C GLU A 69 -11.85 -0.17 14.11
N GLU A 70 -13.05 -0.03 14.67
CA GLU A 70 -14.07 -1.09 14.64
C GLU A 70 -14.79 -1.10 13.28
N GLU A 71 -15.17 0.09 12.80
CA GLU A 71 -15.84 0.25 11.50
C GLU A 71 -14.85 0.31 10.32
N LEU A 72 -13.54 0.40 10.60
CA LEU A 72 -12.45 0.48 9.62
C LEU A 72 -12.65 1.62 8.61
N ILE A 73 -13.01 2.79 9.12
CA ILE A 73 -13.20 4.02 8.33
C ILE A 73 -12.42 5.20 8.90
N ALA A 74 -12.11 6.15 8.03
CA ALA A 74 -11.43 7.39 8.38
C ALA A 74 -12.01 8.59 7.61
N PHE A 75 -12.12 9.73 8.29
CA PHE A 75 -12.50 11.01 7.71
C PHE A 75 -11.28 11.93 7.69
N CYS A 76 -10.91 12.41 6.51
CA CYS A 76 -9.74 13.25 6.32
C CYS A 76 -10.16 14.67 5.93
N ASP A 77 -9.59 15.69 6.59
CA ASP A 77 -9.85 17.11 6.30
C ASP A 77 -9.51 17.49 4.85
N LYS A 78 -8.55 16.80 4.23
CA LYS A 78 -8.13 17.00 2.82
C LYS A 78 -9.01 16.24 1.81
N LEU A 79 -9.84 15.31 2.28
CA LEU A 79 -10.76 14.50 1.47
C LEU A 79 -12.16 14.49 2.12
N PRO A 80 -12.79 15.66 2.31
CA PRO A 80 -13.99 15.80 3.15
C PRO A 80 -15.26 15.18 2.54
N SER A 81 -15.22 14.77 1.27
CA SER A 81 -16.37 14.27 0.52
C SER A 81 -16.64 12.78 0.71
N GLU A 82 -15.75 12.04 1.39
CA GLU A 82 -15.86 10.60 1.54
C GLU A 82 -15.42 10.10 2.93
N ALA A 83 -15.95 8.95 3.32
CA ALA A 83 -15.36 8.11 4.36
C ALA A 83 -14.40 7.13 3.69
N ILE A 84 -13.13 7.16 4.10
CA ILE A 84 -12.07 6.34 3.52
C ILE A 84 -12.02 5.01 4.28
N LEU A 85 -12.11 3.90 3.55
CA LEU A 85 -11.87 2.58 4.14
C LEU A 85 -10.38 2.45 4.47
N ILE A 86 -10.08 2.04 5.70
CA ILE A 86 -8.71 1.86 6.16
C ILE A 86 -8.35 0.38 6.30
N ALA A 87 -7.08 0.09 6.10
CA ALA A 87 -6.47 -1.21 6.28
C ALA A 87 -5.08 -1.08 6.90
N GLY A 88 -4.67 -2.08 7.66
CA GLY A 88 -3.43 -2.09 8.41
C GLY A 88 -3.15 -3.47 8.99
N GLN A 89 -2.21 -3.57 9.92
CA GLN A 89 -1.85 -4.86 10.52
C GLN A 89 -2.97 -5.49 11.36
N TYR A 90 -3.96 -4.68 11.79
CA TYR A 90 -5.04 -5.11 12.69
C TYR A 90 -6.36 -5.39 11.97
N GLY A 91 -6.45 -5.18 10.65
CA GLY A 91 -7.68 -5.41 9.91
C GLY A 91 -7.77 -4.65 8.60
N GLY A 92 -8.92 -4.76 7.95
CA GLY A 92 -9.17 -4.19 6.63
C GLY A 92 -8.46 -4.95 5.50
N LYS A 93 -8.74 -4.54 4.27
CA LYS A 93 -8.08 -5.07 3.08
C LYS A 93 -8.15 -4.08 1.93
N PHE A 94 -7.13 -4.10 1.08
CA PHE A 94 -7.19 -3.49 -0.22
C PHE A 94 -7.63 -4.49 -1.29
N PRO A 95 -8.10 -4.02 -2.46
CA PRO A 95 -8.17 -4.84 -3.65
C PRO A 95 -6.86 -5.60 -3.90
N GLU A 96 -6.97 -6.92 -4.09
CA GLU A 96 -5.84 -7.81 -4.41
C GLU A 96 -5.77 -8.12 -5.92
N VAL A 97 -6.77 -7.68 -6.67
CA VAL A 97 -6.91 -7.88 -8.12
C VAL A 97 -7.35 -6.57 -8.74
N THR A 98 -6.76 -6.21 -9.88
CA THR A 98 -7.16 -5.04 -10.67
C THR A 98 -8.16 -5.44 -11.75
N ASN A 99 -8.87 -4.46 -12.29
CA ASN A 99 -9.66 -4.57 -13.53
C ASN A 99 -8.80 -4.77 -14.80
N HIS A 100 -7.47 -4.65 -14.70
CA HIS A 100 -6.53 -4.88 -15.80
C HIS A 100 -5.91 -6.29 -15.78
N GLY A 101 -6.24 -7.10 -14.76
CA GLY A 101 -5.81 -8.49 -14.65
C GLY A 101 -4.55 -8.73 -13.83
N GLU A 102 -3.95 -7.69 -13.22
CA GLU A 102 -2.90 -7.89 -12.21
C GLU A 102 -3.48 -8.42 -10.90
N GLN A 103 -2.67 -9.18 -10.19
CA GLN A 103 -3.06 -9.83 -8.93
C GLN A 103 -1.90 -9.81 -7.94
N ILE A 104 -2.20 -9.83 -6.65
CA ILE A 104 -1.23 -10.17 -5.62
C ILE A 104 -1.60 -11.50 -4.97
N ILE A 105 -0.59 -12.29 -4.67
CA ILE A 105 -0.72 -13.50 -3.85
C ILE A 105 0.11 -13.30 -2.60
N ILE A 106 -0.54 -13.44 -1.45
CA ILE A 106 0.08 -13.42 -0.13
C ILE A 106 0.11 -14.87 0.39
N GLN A 107 1.29 -15.34 0.76
CA GLN A 107 1.49 -16.67 1.35
C GLN A 107 2.19 -16.54 2.69
N GLU A 108 1.79 -17.35 3.67
CA GLU A 108 2.41 -17.39 4.99
C GLU A 108 2.91 -18.80 5.29
N THR A 109 4.16 -18.90 5.75
CA THR A 109 4.73 -20.18 6.17
C THR A 109 4.34 -20.52 7.61
N THR A 110 4.60 -21.75 8.05
CA THR A 110 4.39 -22.15 9.45
C THR A 110 5.30 -21.43 10.43
N GLN A 111 6.36 -20.77 9.95
CA GLN A 111 7.23 -19.89 10.73
C GLN A 111 6.76 -18.43 10.70
N TYR A 112 5.57 -18.11 10.15
CA TYR A 112 5.04 -16.74 10.03
C TYR A 112 5.84 -15.82 9.09
N ILE A 113 6.63 -16.39 8.17
CA ILE A 113 7.25 -15.61 7.09
C ILE A 113 6.17 -15.38 6.03
N ARG A 114 5.94 -14.11 5.69
CA ARG A 114 5.01 -13.71 4.63
C ARG A 114 5.74 -13.43 3.34
N THR A 115 5.20 -13.92 2.24
CA THR A 115 5.67 -13.64 0.88
C THR A 115 4.57 -12.94 0.11
N VAL A 116 4.91 -11.82 -0.55
CA VAL A 116 4.01 -11.15 -1.50
C VAL A 116 4.56 -11.33 -2.91
N THR A 117 3.74 -11.93 -3.77
CA THR A 117 4.04 -12.09 -5.20
C THR A 117 3.09 -11.23 -6.01
N PHE A 118 3.65 -10.30 -6.77
CA PHE A 118 2.92 -9.54 -7.77
C PHE A 118 2.83 -10.34 -9.07
N ILE A 119 1.63 -10.45 -9.64
CA ILE A 119 1.36 -11.11 -10.91
C ILE A 119 0.89 -10.04 -11.88
N SER A 120 1.67 -9.79 -12.94
CA SER A 120 1.28 -8.88 -14.02
C SER A 120 0.10 -9.43 -14.83
N ASN A 121 -0.53 -8.58 -15.64
CA ASN A 121 -1.57 -8.97 -16.60
C ASN A 121 -1.07 -9.99 -17.65
N GLN A 122 0.24 -10.11 -17.84
CA GLN A 122 0.90 -11.11 -18.69
C GLN A 122 1.28 -12.39 -17.93
N ASN A 123 0.82 -12.56 -16.69
CA ASN A 123 1.13 -13.68 -15.78
C ASN A 123 2.61 -13.80 -15.36
N LYS A 124 3.45 -12.79 -15.63
CA LYS A 124 4.80 -12.72 -15.05
C LYS A 124 4.67 -12.52 -13.54
N LYS A 125 5.36 -13.38 -12.78
CA LYS A 125 5.37 -13.37 -11.31
C LYS A 125 6.64 -12.71 -10.80
N THR A 126 6.49 -11.71 -9.92
CA THR A 126 7.58 -11.01 -9.27
C THR A 126 7.39 -11.08 -7.76
N LYS A 127 8.31 -11.72 -7.05
CA LYS A 127 8.33 -11.69 -5.59
C LYS A 127 8.80 -10.32 -5.14
N ILE A 128 7.94 -9.57 -4.46
CA ILE A 128 8.21 -8.19 -4.03
C ILE A 128 8.44 -8.04 -2.52
N PHE A 129 8.17 -9.10 -1.76
CA PHE A 129 8.41 -9.13 -0.31
C PHE A 129 8.57 -10.57 0.17
N GLU A 130 9.48 -10.79 1.13
CA GLU A 130 9.64 -12.04 1.88
C GLU A 130 10.25 -11.73 3.26
N SER A 131 9.41 -11.52 4.28
CA SER A 131 9.84 -11.24 5.66
C SER A 131 8.70 -11.44 6.66
N TYR A 132 8.95 -11.19 7.95
CA TYR A 132 7.94 -11.30 9.02
C TYR A 132 7.02 -10.07 9.10
N GLY A 133 7.53 -8.89 8.75
CA GLY A 133 6.92 -7.60 9.06
C GLY A 133 5.93 -7.04 8.04
N LEU A 134 5.20 -7.86 7.28
CA LEU A 134 4.20 -7.33 6.33
C LEU A 134 3.00 -6.78 7.11
N TYR A 135 2.74 -5.48 7.00
CA TYR A 135 1.57 -4.85 7.59
C TYR A 135 0.37 -4.93 6.66
N ILE A 136 0.48 -4.38 5.45
CA ILE A 136 -0.60 -4.38 4.46
C ILE A 136 -0.05 -4.14 3.06
N CYS A 137 -0.74 -4.64 2.03
CA CYS A 137 -0.47 -4.29 0.65
C CYS A 137 -1.73 -4.40 -0.21
N GLY A 138 -1.71 -3.79 -1.39
CA GLY A 138 -2.76 -3.95 -2.38
C GLY A 138 -2.91 -2.74 -3.29
N PHE A 139 -3.94 -2.81 -4.14
CA PHE A 139 -4.22 -1.82 -5.16
C PHE A 139 -5.19 -0.75 -4.67
N SER A 140 -5.08 0.44 -5.26
CA SER A 140 -6.16 1.43 -5.29
C SER A 140 -7.41 0.88 -5.99
N TYR A 141 -8.58 1.46 -5.71
CA TYR A 141 -9.86 0.95 -6.21
C TYR A 141 -10.03 1.03 -7.73
N ASN A 142 -9.32 1.94 -8.40
CA ASN A 142 -9.28 1.99 -9.87
C ASN A 142 -8.16 1.12 -10.48
N GLY A 143 -7.28 0.55 -9.65
CA GLY A 143 -6.21 -0.33 -10.11
C GLY A 143 -4.98 0.39 -10.66
N ASP A 144 -4.86 1.71 -10.53
CA ASP A 144 -3.75 2.50 -11.12
C ASP A 144 -2.56 2.69 -10.17
N TYR A 145 -2.78 2.47 -8.88
CA TYR A 145 -1.76 2.57 -7.83
C TYR A 145 -1.69 1.27 -7.03
N PHE A 146 -0.49 0.95 -6.57
CA PHE A 146 -0.20 -0.18 -5.69
C PHE A 146 0.67 0.30 -4.54
N MET A 147 0.42 -0.21 -3.34
CA MET A 147 1.26 0.05 -2.18
C MET A 147 1.58 -1.23 -1.42
N ILE A 148 2.76 -1.26 -0.79
CA ILE A 148 3.13 -2.24 0.23
C ILE A 148 3.72 -1.51 1.44
N ALA A 149 3.30 -1.91 2.64
CA ALA A 149 3.75 -1.37 3.91
C ALA A 149 4.28 -2.50 4.79
N ASP A 150 5.47 -2.27 5.35
CA ASP A 150 6.15 -3.15 6.29
C ASP A 150 6.89 -2.34 7.37
N ASP A 151 7.64 -3.03 8.22
CA ASP A 151 8.58 -2.46 9.21
C ASP A 151 9.44 -1.32 8.65
N GLY A 152 10.00 -1.50 7.44
CA GLY A 152 10.92 -0.55 6.83
C GLY A 152 10.22 0.71 6.32
N GLY A 153 8.94 0.61 5.96
CA GLY A 153 8.12 1.74 5.56
C GLY A 153 7.09 1.38 4.50
N ILE A 154 6.79 2.37 3.66
CA ILE A 154 5.83 2.26 2.57
C ILE A 154 6.58 2.37 1.24
N ILE A 155 6.19 1.54 0.28
CA ILE A 155 6.58 1.63 -1.14
C ILE A 155 5.32 1.85 -1.96
N VAL A 156 5.33 2.82 -2.87
CA VAL A 156 4.19 3.13 -3.76
C VAL A 156 4.60 3.07 -5.22
N LEU A 157 3.77 2.39 -6.01
CA LEU A 157 3.87 2.25 -7.45
C LEU A 157 2.66 2.88 -8.15
N LYS A 158 2.91 3.38 -9.35
CA LYS A 158 1.88 3.89 -10.27
C LYS A 158 1.99 3.15 -11.59
N ARG A 159 0.86 2.72 -12.15
CA ARG A 159 0.78 2.13 -13.48
C ARG A 159 1.27 3.12 -14.56
N CYS A 160 2.05 2.64 -15.51
CA CYS A 160 2.42 3.38 -16.71
C CYS A 160 1.21 3.40 -17.66
N CYS A 161 0.80 4.60 -18.08
CA CYS A 161 -0.22 4.80 -19.12
C CYS A 161 0.34 4.49 -20.51
#